data_AF-A0A7J8SDP4-F1
#
_entry.id   AF-A0A7J8SDP4-F1
#
_cell.length_a   1.000
_cell.length_b   1.000
_cell.length_c   1.000
_cell.angle_alpha   90.00
_cell.angle_beta   90.00
_cell.angle_gamma   90.00
#
_symmetry.space_group_name_H-M   'P 1'
#
loop_
_entity.id
_entity.type
_entity.pdbx_description
1 polymer ?
#
loop_
_entity_poly.entity_id
_entity_poly.type
_entity_poly.pdbx_seq_one_letter_code
_entity_poly.pdbx_strand_id
1 'polypeptide(L)'
;MQWQGNSKSQVLPKSTFHSRSYCAMDTTQLGTLIMKLEAANAKATLNIYNEIIKKPGSPHILKALNCCVEAYKYAILSFEMVPSKLVEDP
;
A
#
# COMPACT_ATOMS: atom_id res chain seq x y z
N MET A 1 -21.32 -31.66 33.45
CA MET A 1 -21.30 -31.88 31.99
C MET A 1 -19.94 -31.44 31.48
N GLN A 2 -19.10 -32.40 31.07
CA GLN A 2 -17.79 -32.15 30.46
C GLN A 2 -17.96 -32.12 28.94
N TRP A 3 -17.55 -31.02 28.31
CA TRP A 3 -17.51 -30.89 26.85
C TRP A 3 -16.25 -31.55 26.32
N GLN A 4 -16.39 -32.75 25.73
CA GLN A 4 -15.31 -33.36 24.93
C GLN A 4 -15.38 -32.82 23.50
N GLY A 5 -14.60 -31.78 23.23
CA GLY A 5 -14.39 -31.26 21.88
C GLY A 5 -13.29 -32.06 21.18
N ASN A 6 -13.67 -32.98 20.30
CA ASN A 6 -12.78 -33.57 19.32
C ASN A 6 -13.28 -33.20 17.92
N SER A 7 -12.50 -32.41 17.18
CA SER A 7 -12.29 -32.59 15.73
C SER A 7 -11.40 -31.48 15.15
N LYS A 8 -10.16 -31.88 14.86
CA LYS A 8 -9.31 -31.48 13.74
C LYS A 8 -9.15 -29.97 13.50
N SER A 9 -7.98 -29.47 13.87
CA SER A 9 -7.42 -28.21 13.38
C SER A 9 -7.57 -28.14 11.86
N GLN A 10 -8.47 -27.29 11.37
CA GLN A 10 -8.38 -26.83 9.99
C GLN A 10 -7.14 -25.97 9.91
N VAL A 11 -6.05 -26.59 9.42
CA VAL A 11 -4.86 -25.86 8.99
C VAL A 11 -5.32 -24.99 7.83
N LEU A 12 -5.49 -23.69 8.09
CA LEU A 12 -5.67 -22.68 7.05
C LEU A 12 -4.62 -22.93 5.96
N PRO A 13 -4.98 -22.93 4.67
CA PRO A 13 -3.99 -23.13 3.63
C PRO A 13 -2.92 -22.06 3.79
N LYS A 14 -1.68 -22.49 4.10
CA LYS A 14 -0.48 -21.65 3.97
C LYS A 14 -0.60 -20.97 2.62
N SER A 15 -0.71 -19.64 2.62
CA SER A 15 -0.55 -18.91 1.36
C SER A 15 0.84 -19.28 0.85
N THR A 16 0.86 -20.08 -0.20
CA THR A 16 2.08 -20.41 -0.91
C THR A 16 2.45 -19.15 -1.68
N PHE A 17 3.09 -18.20 -0.97
CA PHE A 17 3.97 -17.27 -1.63
C PHE A 17 5.06 -18.15 -2.23
N HIS A 18 4.91 -18.50 -3.51
CA HIS A 18 5.87 -19.34 -4.20
C HIS A 18 7.22 -18.63 -4.11
N SER A 19 8.10 -19.15 -3.24
CA SER A 19 9.48 -18.71 -3.06
C SER A 19 10.31 -19.13 -4.26
N ARG A 20 9.97 -18.60 -5.44
CA ARG A 20 10.83 -18.65 -6.61
C ARG A 20 11.78 -17.47 -6.53
N SER A 21 12.90 -17.75 -5.85
CA SER A 21 14.17 -17.03 -6.01
C SER A 21 14.14 -15.53 -5.72
N TYR A 22 14.41 -15.15 -4.47
CA TYR A 22 15.06 -13.86 -4.19
C TYR A 22 16.52 -13.94 -4.65
N CYS A 23 16.76 -14.16 -5.94
CA CYS A 23 18.08 -13.99 -6.54
C CYS A 23 18.41 -12.51 -6.45
N ALA A 24 19.28 -12.14 -5.50
CA ALA A 24 19.95 -10.83 -5.36
C ALA A 24 19.20 -9.68 -6.04
N MET A 25 17.99 -9.35 -5.55
CA MET A 25 17.34 -8.12 -5.96
C MET A 25 18.18 -7.00 -5.38
N ASP A 26 18.89 -6.28 -6.25
CA ASP A 26 19.65 -5.10 -5.86
C ASP A 26 18.74 -4.18 -5.01
N THR A 27 19.26 -3.69 -3.89
CA THR A 27 18.46 -2.94 -2.91
C THR A 27 17.84 -1.69 -3.53
N THR A 28 18.42 -1.16 -4.61
CA THR A 28 17.85 -0.08 -5.42
C THR A 28 16.62 -0.52 -6.20
N GLN A 29 16.65 -1.71 -6.80
CA GLN A 29 15.50 -2.30 -7.49
C GLN A 29 14.37 -2.61 -6.50
N LEU A 30 14.70 -3.12 -5.31
CA LEU A 30 13.73 -3.35 -4.25
C LEU A 30 13.12 -2.01 -3.77
N GLY A 31 13.94 -0.99 -3.53
CA GLY A 31 13.48 0.35 -3.17
C GLY A 31 12.56 0.95 -4.23
N THR A 32 12.92 0.80 -5.51
CA THR A 32 12.10 1.26 -6.64
C THR A 32 10.76 0.51 -6.70
N LEU A 33 10.76 -0.81 -6.46
CA LEU A 33 9.54 -1.61 -6.44
C LEU A 33 8.61 -1.17 -5.31
N ILE A 34 9.16 -0.92 -4.11
CA ILE A 34 8.40 -0.43 -2.95
C ILE A 34 7.79 0.94 -3.26
N MET A 35 8.58 1.89 -3.79
CA MET A 35 8.08 3.22 -4.14
C MET A 35 6.92 3.16 -5.16
N LYS A 36 7.04 2.30 -6.18
CA LYS A 36 5.97 2.09 -7.17
C LYS A 36 4.70 1.50 -6.54
N LEU A 37 4.86 0.54 -5.62
CA LEU A 37 3.73 -0.07 -4.92
C LEU A 37 3.02 0.96 -4.02
N GLU A 38 3.77 1.74 -3.26
CA GLU A 38 3.24 2.80 -2.40
C GLU A 38 2.54 3.89 -3.22
N ALA A 39 3.10 4.30 -4.36
CA ALA A 39 2.45 5.23 -5.28
C ALA A 39 1.10 4.70 -5.79
N ALA A 40 1.04 3.43 -6.20
CA ALA A 40 -0.18 2.79 -6.67
C ALA A 40 -1.25 2.72 -5.56
N ASN A 41 -0.85 2.34 -4.34
CA ASN A 41 -1.73 2.27 -3.18
C ASN A 41 -2.27 3.66 -2.79
N ALA A 42 -1.41 4.67 -2.78
CA ALA A 42 -1.77 6.05 -2.51
C ALA A 42 -2.78 6.59 -3.54
N LYS A 43 -2.58 6.29 -4.84
CA LYS A 43 -3.54 6.64 -5.90
C LYS A 43 -4.91 5.97 -5.71
N ALA A 44 -4.92 4.68 -5.39
CA ALA A 44 -6.16 3.94 -5.14
C ALA A 44 -6.93 4.55 -3.95
N THR A 45 -6.22 4.88 -2.89
CA THR A 45 -6.79 5.51 -1.69
C THR A 45 -7.31 6.92 -1.97
N LEU A 46 -6.56 7.74 -2.72
CA LEU A 46 -7.00 9.06 -3.16
C LEU A 46 -8.32 9.00 -3.95
N ASN A 47 -8.47 8.01 -4.83
CA ASN A 47 -9.71 7.82 -5.58
C ASN A 47 -10.90 7.53 -4.65
N ILE A 48 -10.72 6.71 -3.62
CA ILE A 48 -11.74 6.44 -2.60
C ILE A 48 -12.14 7.74 -1.89
N TYR A 49 -11.18 8.56 -1.46
CA TYR A 49 -11.47 9.84 -0.82
C TYR A 49 -12.24 10.80 -1.74
N ASN A 50 -11.87 10.88 -3.02
CA ASN A 50 -12.58 11.68 -4.01
C ASN A 50 -14.04 11.24 -4.18
N GLU A 51 -14.32 9.94 -4.12
CA GLU A 51 -15.70 9.42 -4.16
C GLU A 51 -16.47 9.69 -2.86
N ILE A 52 -15.81 9.64 -1.71
CA ILE A 52 -16.44 9.94 -0.42
C ILE A 52 -16.81 11.43 -0.33
N ILE A 53 -15.95 12.34 -0.81
CA ILE A 53 -16.20 13.79 -0.79
C ILE A 53 -17.44 14.21 -1.60
N LYS A 54 -17.78 13.47 -2.65
CA LYS A 54 -19.00 13.72 -3.44
C LYS A 54 -20.28 13.46 -2.66
N LYS A 55 -20.22 12.67 -1.59
CA LYS A 55 -21.39 12.33 -0.77
C LYS A 55 -21.67 13.46 0.23
N PRO A 56 -22.95 13.76 0.53
CA PRO A 56 -23.30 14.71 1.56
C PRO A 56 -22.69 14.29 2.91
N GLY A 57 -22.07 15.24 3.60
CA GLY A 57 -21.43 15.01 4.89
C GLY A 57 -21.38 16.28 5.72
N SER A 58 -21.00 16.17 6.99
CA SER A 58 -20.84 17.36 7.84
C SER A 58 -19.66 18.22 7.37
N PRO A 59 -19.69 19.55 7.55
CA PRO A 59 -18.58 20.42 7.18
C PRO A 59 -17.24 20.03 7.83
N HIS A 60 -17.29 19.52 9.06
CA HIS A 60 -16.11 19.04 9.77
C HIS A 60 -15.50 17.80 9.10
N ILE A 61 -16.35 16.84 8.70
CA ILE A 61 -15.91 15.64 7.98
C ILE A 61 -15.34 16.04 6.61
N LEU A 62 -16.02 16.94 5.89
CA LEU A 62 -15.55 17.41 4.59
C LEU A 62 -14.18 18.10 4.69
N LYS A 63 -13.95 18.89 5.73
CA LYS A 63 -12.63 19.50 5.98
C LYS A 63 -11.55 18.44 6.21
N ALA A 64 -11.82 17.44 7.05
CA ALA A 64 -10.88 16.36 7.32
C ALA A 64 -10.57 15.54 6.05
N LEU A 65 -11.59 15.22 5.24
CA LEU A 65 -11.42 14.49 3.98
C LEU A 65 -10.57 15.28 2.97
N ASN A 66 -10.80 16.60 2.85
CA ASN A 66 -9.97 17.46 1.99
C ASN A 66 -8.50 17.49 2.45
N CYS A 67 -8.25 17.52 3.76
CA CYS A 67 -6.88 17.40 4.28
C CYS A 67 -6.24 16.05 3.90
N CYS A 68 -6.99 14.95 3.98
CA CYS A 68 -6.51 13.64 3.52
C CYS A 68 -6.19 13.65 2.02
N VAL A 69 -7.06 14.24 1.18
CA VAL A 69 -6.83 14.35 -0.27
C VAL A 69 -5.51 15.04 -0.58
N GLU A 70 -5.23 16.18 0.05
CA GLU A 70 -3.96 16.90 -0.16
C GLU A 70 -2.75 16.10 0.33
N ALA A 71 -2.87 15.41 1.47
CA ALA A 71 -1.81 14.53 1.97
C ALA A 71 -1.50 13.39 0.99
N TYR A 72 -2.52 12.76 0.39
CA TYR A 72 -2.31 11.70 -0.59
C TYR A 72 -1.76 12.21 -1.92
N LYS A 73 -2.16 13.41 -2.38
CA LYS A 73 -1.51 14.04 -3.55
C LYS A 73 -0.01 14.23 -3.31
N TYR A 74 0.36 14.73 -2.13
CA TYR A 74 1.76 14.90 -1.75
C TYR A 74 2.51 13.56 -1.64
N ALA A 75 1.89 12.54 -1.04
CA ALA A 75 2.48 11.21 -0.92
C ALA A 75 2.75 10.58 -2.30
N ILE A 76 1.80 10.66 -3.23
CA ILE A 76 1.96 10.16 -4.61
C ILE A 76 3.16 10.85 -5.28
N LEU A 77 3.24 12.18 -5.22
CA LEU A 77 4.38 12.93 -5.77
C LEU A 77 5.71 12.49 -5.16
N SER A 78 5.71 12.24 -3.84
CA SER A 78 6.91 11.79 -3.12
C SER A 78 7.36 10.40 -3.56
N PHE A 79 6.43 9.47 -3.78
CA PHE A 79 6.73 8.10 -4.21
C PHE A 79 7.06 7.99 -5.69
N GLU A 80 6.49 8.86 -6.54
CA GLU A 80 6.76 8.90 -7.98
C GLU A 80 8.07 9.62 -8.32
N MET A 81 8.68 10.30 -7.35
CA MET A 81 9.98 10.93 -7.49
C MET A 81 11.07 9.84 -7.56
N VAL A 82 11.29 9.31 -8.76
CA VAL A 82 12.36 8.34 -9.05
C VAL A 82 13.71 8.99 -8.74
N PRO A 83 14.64 8.31 -8.04
CA PRO A 83 15.99 8.83 -7.86
C PRO A 83 16.65 9.08 -9.21
N SER A 84 16.99 10.34 -9.48
CA SER A 84 17.75 10.75 -10.65
C SER A 84 19.12 10.07 -10.61
N LYS A 85 19.26 9.02 -11.43
CA LYS A 85 20.50 8.39 -11.92
C LYS A 85 21.64 8.24 -10.88
N LEU A 86 21.94 6.98 -10.56
CA LEU A 86 23.33 6.58 -10.32
C LEU A 86 24.13 6.99 -11.58
N VAL A 87 24.74 8.17 -11.54
CA VAL A 87 25.88 8.46 -12.41
C VAL A 87 27.01 7.68 -11.76
N GLU A 88 27.36 6.54 -12.33
CA GLU A 88 28.70 6.00 -12.09
C GLU A 88 29.68 7.07 -12.60
N ASP A 89 30.46 7.64 -11.67
CA ASP A 89 31.60 8.48 -11.99
C ASP A 89 32.54 7.69 -12.93
N PRO A 90 33.08 8.30 -14.01
CA PRO A 90 33.80 7.58 -15.06
C PRO A 90 35.12 6.95 -14.61
#